data_AF-A0A7Y3TZP2-F1
#
_entry.id   AF-A0A7Y3TZP2-F1
#
_cell.length_a   1.000
_cell.length_b   1.000
_cell.length_c   1.000
_cell.angle_alpha   90.00
_cell.angle_beta   90.00
_cell.angle_gamma   90.00
#
_symmetry.space_group_name_H-M   'P 1'
#
loop_
_entity.id
_entity.type
_entity.pdbx_description
1 polymer ?
#
loop_
_entity_poly.entity_id
_entity_poly.type
_entity_poly.pdbx_seq_one_letter_code
_entity_poly.pdbx_strand_id
1 'polypeptide(L)'
;MHELITLQRAALVSGNDISRSAIAQWRGVIRAQLDEPLRSRDLPASERLPLNELAHWGYCLPPSWVEVWSINGVTRHPWQSSLTLEDVTGSRSHQSSHAWHISPQGQLERHGIADWNKETLSLAPGSRVMVEWPAQYPTMGVNVERSWVNERLPRWLAAQLPGEDCQTWPQEKPQ
;
A
#
# COMPACT_ATOMS: atom_id res chain seq x y z
N MET A 1 4.42 0.03 -13.07
CA MET A 1 5.83 0.43 -12.76
C MET A 1 6.29 1.58 -13.63
N HIS A 2 5.91 1.60 -14.91
CA HIS A 2 6.20 2.72 -15.82
C HIS A 2 5.63 4.05 -15.30
N GLU A 3 4.43 4.02 -14.76
CA GLU A 3 3.67 5.16 -14.25
C GLU A 3 4.39 5.82 -13.05
N LEU A 4 4.92 5.01 -12.12
CA LEU A 4 5.74 5.51 -11.02
C LEU A 4 7.06 6.14 -11.53
N ILE A 5 7.66 5.60 -12.59
CA ILE A 5 8.86 6.21 -13.19
C ILE A 5 8.53 7.58 -13.80
N THR A 6 7.39 7.69 -14.48
CA THR A 6 6.93 8.96 -15.06
C THR A 6 6.63 10.00 -13.98
N LEU A 7 5.94 9.63 -12.90
CA LEU A 7 5.74 10.51 -11.74
C LEU A 7 7.07 10.96 -11.11
N GLN A 8 8.04 10.06 -10.98
CA GLN A 8 9.35 10.40 -10.41
C GLN A 8 10.10 11.41 -11.28
N ARG A 9 10.02 11.26 -12.62
CA ARG A 9 10.62 12.20 -13.58
C ARG A 9 9.92 13.56 -13.54
N ALA A 10 8.60 13.59 -13.46
CA ALA A 10 7.84 14.83 -13.35
C ALA A 10 8.18 15.59 -12.04
N ALA A 11 8.34 14.87 -10.93
CA ALA A 11 8.79 15.44 -9.66
C ALA A 11 10.21 16.04 -9.77
N LEU A 12 11.13 15.37 -10.48
CA LEU A 12 12.48 15.89 -10.74
C LEU A 12 12.44 17.21 -11.55
N VAL A 13 11.69 17.23 -12.65
CA VAL A 13 11.56 18.43 -13.52
C VAL A 13 10.96 19.61 -12.75
N SER A 14 10.05 19.33 -11.82
CA SER A 14 9.36 20.35 -11.02
C SER A 14 10.14 20.77 -9.76
N GLY A 15 11.35 20.25 -9.54
CA GLY A 15 12.18 20.53 -8.36
C GLY A 15 11.59 20.00 -7.05
N ASN A 16 10.70 19.01 -7.09
CA ASN A 16 10.03 18.48 -5.90
C ASN A 16 10.74 17.24 -5.36
N ASP A 17 11.80 17.48 -4.57
CA ASP A 17 12.67 16.42 -4.05
C ASP A 17 11.96 15.48 -3.06
N ILE A 18 10.96 15.97 -2.31
CA ILE A 18 10.18 15.16 -1.35
C ILE A 18 9.39 14.08 -2.11
N SER A 19 8.63 14.50 -3.11
CA SER A 19 7.84 13.57 -3.94
C SER A 19 8.71 12.59 -4.71
N ARG A 20 9.84 13.07 -5.25
CA ARG A 20 10.81 12.22 -5.94
C ARG A 20 11.33 11.11 -5.03
N SER A 21 11.66 11.45 -3.79
CA SER A 21 12.17 10.51 -2.79
C SER A 21 11.09 9.52 -2.35
N ALA A 22 9.85 9.99 -2.14
CA ALA A 22 8.74 9.12 -1.82
C ALA A 22 8.44 8.10 -2.92
N ILE A 23 8.39 8.53 -4.19
CA ILE A 23 8.18 7.62 -5.32
C ILE A 23 9.34 6.62 -5.44
N ALA A 24 10.58 7.07 -5.21
CA ALA A 24 11.73 6.18 -5.18
C ALA A 24 11.59 5.12 -4.09
N GLN A 25 11.15 5.51 -2.88
CA GLN A 25 10.91 4.59 -1.78
C GLN A 25 9.77 3.61 -2.10
N TRP A 26 8.66 4.09 -2.66
CA TRP A 26 7.54 3.24 -3.09
C TRP A 26 8.01 2.19 -4.08
N ARG A 27 8.79 2.59 -5.10
CA ARG A 27 9.38 1.67 -6.07
C ARG A 27 10.32 0.65 -5.42
N GLY A 28 11.10 1.07 -4.42
CA GLY A 28 11.98 0.19 -3.67
C GLY A 28 11.22 -0.90 -2.93
N VAL A 29 10.17 -0.52 -2.18
CA VAL A 29 9.30 -1.46 -1.46
C VAL A 29 8.59 -2.42 -2.41
N ILE A 30 7.98 -1.90 -3.48
CA ILE A 30 7.30 -2.72 -4.50
C ILE A 30 8.27 -3.74 -5.12
N ARG A 31 9.50 -3.31 -5.44
CA ARG A 31 10.49 -4.20 -6.05
C ARG A 31 10.94 -5.30 -5.09
N ALA A 32 11.27 -4.95 -3.85
CA ALA A 32 11.66 -5.93 -2.83
C ALA A 32 10.56 -7.00 -2.65
N GLN A 33 9.29 -6.59 -2.72
CA GLN A 33 8.16 -7.49 -2.56
C GLN A 33 7.87 -8.35 -3.80
N LEU A 34 8.30 -7.92 -4.99
CA LEU A 34 8.23 -8.74 -6.22
C LEU A 34 9.36 -9.78 -6.31
N ASP A 35 10.45 -9.58 -5.58
CA ASP A 35 11.56 -10.53 -5.51
C ASP A 35 11.25 -11.70 -4.54
N GLU A 36 10.20 -11.59 -3.73
CA GLU A 36 9.69 -12.65 -2.86
C GLU A 36 8.89 -13.70 -3.65
N PRO A 37 8.90 -14.99 -3.24
CA PRO A 37 8.07 -16.01 -3.86
C PRO A 37 6.59 -15.61 -3.85
N LEU A 38 5.95 -15.68 -5.03
CA LEU A 38 4.53 -15.37 -5.18
C LEU A 38 3.69 -16.26 -4.25
N ARG A 39 2.88 -15.62 -3.40
CA ARG A 39 1.95 -16.33 -2.52
C ARG A 39 0.63 -16.48 -3.27
N SER A 40 -0.04 -17.63 -3.17
CA SER A 40 -1.33 -17.85 -3.84
C SER A 40 -2.36 -16.77 -3.49
N ARG A 41 -2.31 -16.22 -2.27
CA ARG A 41 -3.19 -15.11 -1.86
C ARG A 41 -2.94 -13.80 -2.64
N ASP A 42 -1.71 -13.57 -3.09
CA ASP A 42 -1.32 -12.39 -3.84
C ASP A 42 -1.88 -12.42 -5.29
N LEU A 43 -2.39 -13.58 -5.73
CA LEU A 43 -2.98 -13.77 -7.03
C LEU A 43 -4.49 -13.42 -7.03
N PRO A 44 -5.02 -12.93 -8.17
CA PRO A 44 -6.46 -12.84 -8.39
C PRO A 44 -7.16 -14.16 -8.05
N ALA A 45 -8.40 -14.11 -7.57
CA ALA A 45 -9.14 -15.31 -7.18
C ALA A 45 -9.21 -16.37 -8.30
N SER A 46 -9.28 -15.94 -9.56
CA SER A 46 -9.28 -16.79 -10.76
C SER A 46 -7.94 -17.47 -11.05
N GLU A 47 -6.85 -16.97 -10.49
CA GLU A 47 -5.48 -17.45 -10.70
C GLU A 47 -4.92 -18.14 -9.45
N ARG A 48 -5.73 -18.25 -8.38
CA ARG A 48 -5.32 -18.96 -7.17
C ARG A 48 -5.12 -20.44 -7.49
N LEU A 49 -3.91 -20.91 -7.25
CA LEU A 49 -3.55 -22.30 -7.42
C LEU A 49 -4.37 -23.18 -6.46
N PRO A 50 -4.86 -24.35 -6.91
CA PRO A 50 -5.46 -25.32 -6.03
C PRO A 50 -4.44 -25.78 -4.98
N LEU A 51 -4.92 -26.20 -3.80
CA LEU A 51 -4.03 -26.50 -2.67
C LEU A 51 -2.95 -27.52 -3.00
N ASN A 52 -3.23 -28.50 -3.85
CA ASN A 52 -2.28 -29.54 -4.27
C ASN A 52 -1.16 -29.05 -5.21
N GLU A 53 -1.29 -27.85 -5.80
CA GLU A 53 -0.29 -27.23 -6.66
C GLU A 53 0.62 -26.25 -5.89
N LEU A 54 0.38 -26.04 -4.60
CA LEU A 54 1.21 -25.17 -3.78
C LEU A 54 2.56 -25.83 -3.48
N ALA A 55 3.65 -25.12 -3.75
CA ALA A 55 5.00 -25.59 -3.37
C ALA A 55 5.20 -25.58 -1.85
N HIS A 56 4.61 -24.58 -1.18
CA HIS A 56 4.71 -24.36 0.26
C HIS A 56 3.37 -23.92 0.81
N TRP A 57 3.10 -24.27 2.06
CA TRP A 57 2.03 -23.72 2.87
C TRP A 57 2.62 -22.99 4.07
N GLY A 58 1.89 -22.04 4.64
CA GLY A 58 2.44 -21.22 5.70
C GLY A 58 1.45 -20.22 6.27
N TYR A 59 1.91 -19.47 7.26
CA TYR A 59 1.19 -18.33 7.82
C TYR A 59 2.17 -17.19 8.10
N CYS A 60 1.65 -15.97 8.21
CA CYS A 60 2.40 -14.82 8.70
C CYS A 60 1.79 -14.33 10.01
N LEU A 61 2.65 -13.94 10.95
CA LEU A 61 2.19 -13.27 12.16
C LEU A 61 1.70 -11.86 11.81
N PRO A 62 0.55 -11.43 12.36
CA PRO A 62 0.09 -10.06 12.17
C PRO A 62 1.13 -9.09 12.71
N PRO A 63 1.53 -8.06 11.93
CA PRO A 63 2.48 -7.08 12.41
C PRO A 63 1.87 -6.20 13.50
N SER A 64 2.68 -5.72 14.43
CA SER A 64 2.29 -4.78 15.49
C SER A 64 2.29 -3.32 15.03
N TRP A 65 2.07 -3.08 13.74
CA TRP A 65 2.13 -1.75 13.12
C TRP A 65 1.08 -1.59 12.02
N VAL A 66 0.79 -0.33 11.69
CA VAL A 66 0.06 0.10 10.51
C VAL A 66 1.06 0.76 9.55
N GLU A 67 0.96 0.48 8.25
CA GLU A 67 1.85 1.07 7.25
C GLU A 67 1.13 2.15 6.45
N VAL A 68 1.77 3.30 6.27
CA VAL A 68 1.21 4.47 5.61
C VAL A 68 2.04 4.81 4.39
N TRP A 69 1.40 4.83 3.23
CA TRP A 69 1.96 5.24 1.95
C TRP A 69 1.48 6.65 1.65
N SER A 70 2.41 7.60 1.56
CA SER A 70 2.10 9.01 1.29
C SER A 70 3.17 9.65 0.40
N ILE A 71 2.96 10.91 0.02
CA ILE A 71 3.94 11.72 -0.71
C ILE A 71 5.24 11.99 0.08
N ASN A 72 5.26 11.64 1.36
CA ASN A 72 6.47 11.68 2.19
C ASN A 72 7.20 10.33 2.25
N GLY A 73 6.68 9.30 1.56
CA GLY A 73 7.24 7.96 1.56
C GLY A 73 6.35 6.93 2.25
N VAL A 74 6.96 5.82 2.64
CA VAL A 74 6.34 4.71 3.38
C VAL A 74 6.78 4.78 4.84
N THR A 75 5.83 4.88 5.77
CA THR A 75 6.08 4.94 7.22
C THR A 75 5.30 3.88 7.96
N ARG A 76 5.89 3.29 9.02
CA ARG A 76 5.19 2.35 9.91
C ARG A 76 4.88 3.04 11.23
N HIS A 77 3.62 2.97 11.66
CA HIS A 77 3.14 3.51 12.92
C HIS A 77 2.89 2.34 13.87
N PRO A 78 3.47 2.35 15.10
CA PRO A 78 3.15 1.35 16.11
C PRO A 78 1.65 1.26 16.33
N TRP A 79 1.11 0.06 16.34
CA TRP A 79 -0.33 -0.15 16.53
C TRP A 79 -0.68 -0.14 18.02
N GLN A 80 -1.80 0.50 18.34
CA GLN A 80 -2.47 0.45 19.63
C GLN A 80 -3.98 0.45 19.39
N SER A 81 -4.78 -0.03 20.35
CA SER A 81 -6.23 -0.22 20.18
C SER A 81 -7.01 1.07 19.90
N SER A 82 -6.47 2.24 20.27
CA SER A 82 -7.06 3.55 20.00
C SER A 82 -6.56 4.19 18.70
N LEU A 83 -5.67 3.53 17.93
CA LEU A 83 -5.11 4.11 16.71
C LEU A 83 -6.18 4.24 15.64
N THR A 84 -6.33 5.45 15.11
CA THR A 84 -7.32 5.79 14.08
C THR A 84 -6.66 6.22 12.77
N LEU A 85 -7.48 6.30 11.71
CA LEU A 85 -7.07 6.86 10.42
C LEU A 85 -6.52 8.28 10.59
N GLU A 86 -7.17 9.10 11.42
CA GLU A 86 -6.71 10.46 11.71
C GLU A 86 -5.29 10.49 12.29
N ASP A 87 -4.99 9.62 13.26
CA ASP A 87 -3.70 9.63 13.94
C ASP A 87 -2.53 9.39 12.96
N VAL A 88 -2.77 8.58 11.93
CA VAL A 88 -1.76 8.21 10.93
C VAL A 88 -1.76 9.11 9.70
N THR A 89 -2.87 9.78 9.38
CA THR A 89 -2.91 10.78 8.31
C THR A 89 -2.52 12.17 8.80
N GLY A 90 -2.77 12.50 10.07
CA GLY A 90 -2.43 13.77 10.70
C GLY A 90 -2.83 14.99 9.85
N SER A 91 -1.91 15.95 9.71
CA SER A 91 -2.05 17.17 8.90
C SER A 91 -1.92 16.97 7.38
N ARG A 92 -1.86 15.72 6.90
CA ARG A 92 -1.86 15.42 5.45
C ARG A 92 -3.24 15.71 4.81
N SER A 93 -4.25 16.05 5.61
CA SER A 93 -5.55 16.61 5.20
C SER A 93 -5.43 17.79 4.22
N HIS A 94 -4.37 18.60 4.34
CA HIS A 94 -4.12 19.72 3.43
C HIS A 94 -3.57 19.29 2.06
N GLN A 95 -3.04 18.06 1.96
CA GLN A 95 -2.38 17.55 0.77
C GLN A 95 -3.35 16.73 -0.08
N SER A 96 -4.21 15.93 0.54
CA SER A 96 -5.21 15.14 -0.14
C SER A 96 -6.50 15.08 0.65
N SER A 97 -7.62 14.95 -0.06
CA SER A 97 -8.95 14.86 0.55
C SER A 97 -9.34 13.43 0.90
N HIS A 98 -8.64 12.42 0.38
CA HIS A 98 -8.99 11.02 0.59
C HIS A 98 -7.77 10.13 0.78
N ALA A 99 -8.00 9.02 1.47
CA ALA A 99 -7.08 7.90 1.58
C ALA A 99 -7.81 6.58 1.34
N TRP A 100 -7.06 5.59 0.88
CA TRP A 100 -7.50 4.20 0.87
C TRP A 100 -7.07 3.53 2.17
N HIS A 101 -8.04 2.98 2.89
CA HIS A 101 -7.84 1.99 3.93
C HIS A 101 -7.81 0.61 3.28
N ILE A 102 -6.75 -0.15 3.59
CA ILE A 102 -6.57 -1.53 3.18
C ILE A 102 -6.53 -2.36 4.45
N SER A 103 -7.58 -3.16 4.69
CA SER A 103 -7.64 -4.02 5.87
C SER A 103 -6.59 -5.12 5.78
N PRO A 104 -6.20 -5.75 6.90
CA PRO A 104 -5.26 -6.87 6.85
C PRO A 104 -5.77 -8.07 6.04
N GLN A 105 -7.08 -8.12 5.81
CA GLN A 105 -7.73 -9.16 5.01
C GLN A 105 -7.71 -8.83 3.50
N GLY A 106 -7.31 -7.61 3.12
CA GLY A 106 -7.29 -7.14 1.74
C GLY A 106 -8.58 -6.43 1.30
N GLN A 107 -9.42 -5.99 2.25
CA GLN A 107 -10.58 -5.17 1.90
C GLN A 107 -10.13 -3.73 1.61
N LEU A 108 -10.76 -3.11 0.62
CA LEU A 108 -10.44 -1.76 0.17
C LEU A 108 -11.61 -0.83 0.43
N GLU A 109 -11.36 0.21 1.20
CA GLU A 109 -12.34 1.24 1.53
C GLU A 109 -11.70 2.61 1.35
N ARG A 110 -12.45 3.55 0.77
CA ARG A 110 -11.98 4.91 0.52
C ARG A 110 -12.63 5.84 1.51
N HIS A 111 -11.82 6.58 2.26
CA HIS A 111 -12.29 7.47 3.33
C HIS A 111 -11.85 8.91 3.08
N GLY A 112 -12.70 9.85 3.47
CA GLY A 112 -12.33 11.25 3.55
C GLY A 112 -11.36 11.53 4.71
N ILE A 113 -10.34 12.34 4.46
CA ILE A 113 -9.29 12.69 5.45
C ILE A 113 -9.06 14.20 5.57
N ALA A 114 -9.73 15.02 4.75
CA ALA A 114 -9.65 16.47 4.87
C ALA A 114 -10.64 16.99 5.91
N ASP A 115 -10.38 18.16 6.49
CA ASP A 115 -11.18 18.74 7.57
C ASP A 115 -12.69 18.83 7.25
N TRP A 116 -13.03 18.96 5.95
CA TRP A 116 -14.40 19.07 5.46
C TRP A 116 -15.09 17.74 5.10
N ASN A 117 -14.36 16.61 5.03
CA ASN A 117 -14.92 15.28 4.74
C ASN A 117 -14.37 14.16 5.63
N LYS A 118 -13.74 14.51 6.75
CA LYS A 118 -13.04 13.55 7.59
C LYS A 118 -13.97 12.48 8.16
N GLU A 119 -13.57 11.23 7.98
CA GLU A 119 -14.24 10.06 8.56
C GLU A 119 -13.40 9.46 9.70
N THR A 120 -14.07 9.02 10.76
CA THR A 120 -13.41 8.32 11.86
C THR A 120 -13.41 6.82 11.59
N LEU A 121 -12.21 6.23 11.56
CA LEU A 121 -12.01 4.80 11.37
C LEU A 121 -10.91 4.30 12.31
N SER A 122 -11.20 3.27 13.11
CA SER A 122 -10.19 2.55 13.90
C SER A 122 -9.39 1.61 13.00
N LEU A 123 -8.07 1.60 13.17
CA LEU A 123 -7.19 0.77 12.34
C LEU A 123 -6.82 -0.53 13.06
N ALA A 124 -6.90 -1.64 12.33
CA ALA A 124 -6.42 -2.94 12.80
C ALA A 124 -4.89 -3.06 12.65
N PRO A 125 -4.21 -3.91 13.43
CA PRO A 125 -2.79 -4.20 13.22
C PRO A 125 -2.58 -4.83 11.84
N GLY A 126 -1.57 -4.36 11.10
CA GLY A 126 -1.32 -4.75 9.71
C GLY A 126 -2.19 -4.05 8.67
N SER A 127 -3.03 -3.09 9.07
CA SER A 127 -3.71 -2.25 8.08
C SER A 127 -2.68 -1.45 7.29
N ARG A 128 -2.99 -1.19 6.02
CA ARG A 128 -2.25 -0.22 5.21
C ARG A 128 -3.14 0.97 4.89
N VAL A 129 -2.59 2.17 4.93
CA VAL A 129 -3.26 3.41 4.54
C VAL A 129 -2.49 4.02 3.38
N MET A 130 -3.14 4.19 2.24
CA MET A 130 -2.55 4.93 1.12
C MET A 130 -3.24 6.30 1.01
N VAL A 131 -2.52 7.35 1.35
CA VAL A 131 -2.97 8.73 1.11
C VAL A 131 -2.92 8.98 -0.40
N GLU A 132 -4.06 9.35 -0.99
CA GLU A 132 -4.12 9.59 -2.43
C GLU A 132 -3.13 10.69 -2.82
N TRP A 133 -2.49 10.50 -3.97
CA TRP A 133 -1.59 11.51 -4.51
C TRP A 133 -2.38 12.80 -4.81
N PRO A 134 -1.94 13.98 -4.32
CA PRO A 134 -2.68 15.23 -4.43
C PRO A 134 -3.06 15.63 -5.86
N ALA A 135 -4.29 16.13 -6.04
CA ALA A 135 -4.75 16.64 -7.33
C ALA A 135 -4.02 17.92 -7.75
N GLN A 136 -3.71 18.78 -6.78
CA GLN A 136 -3.07 20.09 -6.95
C GLN A 136 -1.54 20.06 -7.03
N TYR A 137 -0.94 18.87 -7.03
CA TYR A 137 0.51 18.78 -7.17
C TYR A 137 0.94 19.18 -8.59
N PRO A 138 1.85 20.17 -8.75
CA PRO A 138 2.26 20.67 -10.05
C PRO A 138 3.14 19.63 -10.72
N THR A 139 2.50 18.65 -11.35
CA THR A 139 3.17 17.66 -12.17
C THR A 139 2.58 17.81 -13.56
N MET A 140 3.18 18.73 -14.32
CA MET A 140 2.74 19.05 -15.67
C MET A 140 2.67 17.76 -16.49
N GLY A 141 1.45 17.38 -16.92
CA GLY A 141 1.23 16.29 -17.87
C GLY A 141 1.14 14.86 -17.31
N VAL A 142 1.04 14.64 -15.98
CA VAL A 142 0.98 13.26 -15.41
C VAL A 142 -0.31 12.92 -14.66
N ASN A 143 -1.41 13.60 -15.00
CA ASN A 143 -2.72 13.34 -14.39
C ASN A 143 -3.18 11.88 -14.58
N VAL A 144 -2.81 11.25 -15.70
CA VAL A 144 -3.17 9.86 -16.02
C VAL A 144 -2.41 8.90 -15.11
N GLU A 145 -1.11 9.08 -14.95
CA GLU A 145 -0.25 8.26 -14.09
C GLU A 145 -0.63 8.42 -12.64
N ARG A 146 -1.02 9.62 -12.21
CA ARG A 146 -1.57 9.86 -10.89
C ARG A 146 -2.86 9.07 -10.66
N SER A 147 -3.84 9.17 -11.57
CA SER A 147 -5.10 8.41 -11.46
C SER A 147 -4.81 6.92 -11.38
N TRP A 148 -3.94 6.44 -12.28
CA TRP A 148 -3.54 5.05 -12.33
C TRP A 148 -2.91 4.58 -11.02
N VAL A 149 -2.02 5.37 -10.42
CA VAL A 149 -1.38 5.02 -9.14
C VAL A 149 -2.41 5.00 -8.01
N ASN A 150 -3.27 6.00 -7.93
CA ASN A 150 -4.35 6.05 -6.93
C ASN A 150 -5.37 4.92 -7.09
N GLU A 151 -5.52 4.32 -8.29
CA GLU A 151 -6.42 3.20 -8.54
C GLU A 151 -5.77 1.82 -8.37
N ARG A 152 -4.53 1.65 -8.84
CA ARG A 152 -3.87 0.33 -8.91
C ARG A 152 -3.03 0.00 -7.69
N LEU A 153 -2.37 0.99 -7.10
CA LEU A 153 -1.53 0.73 -5.93
C LEU A 153 -2.33 0.18 -4.75
N PRO A 154 -3.52 0.71 -4.38
CA PRO A 154 -4.32 0.12 -3.30
C PRO A 154 -4.69 -1.34 -3.59
N ARG A 155 -5.07 -1.66 -4.83
CA ARG A 155 -5.42 -3.04 -5.24
C ARG A 155 -4.24 -3.99 -5.14
N TRP A 156 -3.07 -3.54 -5.57
CA TRP A 156 -1.84 -4.32 -5.42
C TRP A 156 -1.52 -4.54 -3.93
N LEU A 157 -1.59 -3.49 -3.11
CA LEU A 157 -1.36 -3.60 -1.65
C LEU A 157 -2.38 -4.51 -0.96
N ALA A 158 -3.63 -4.53 -1.41
CA ALA A 158 -4.69 -5.38 -0.86
C ALA A 158 -4.51 -6.87 -1.17
N ALA A 159 -3.84 -7.19 -2.28
CA ALA A 159 -3.51 -8.58 -2.61
C ALA A 159 -2.42 -9.14 -1.69
N GLN A 160 -1.53 -8.28 -1.19
CA GLN A 160 -0.37 -8.65 -0.38
C GLN A 160 -0.74 -8.89 1.09
N LEU A 161 -0.20 -9.96 1.69
CA LEU A 161 -0.26 -10.14 3.14
C LEU A 161 0.48 -9.00 3.86
N PRO A 162 -0.08 -8.45 4.94
CA PRO A 162 0.64 -7.53 5.82
C PRO A 162 1.46 -8.34 6.81
N GLY A 163 2.79 -8.32 6.66
CA GLY A 163 3.70 -9.00 7.58
C GLY A 163 4.90 -9.61 6.88
N GLU A 164 6.04 -9.52 7.56
CA GLU A 164 7.33 -10.04 7.10
C GLU A 164 7.73 -11.31 7.87
N ASP A 165 7.16 -11.53 9.05
CA ASP A 165 7.39 -12.74 9.86
C ASP A 165 6.45 -13.85 9.42
N CYS A 166 6.92 -14.66 8.47
CA CYS A 166 6.18 -15.77 7.88
C CYS A 166 6.90 -17.09 8.13
N GLN A 167 6.13 -18.10 8.55
CA GLN A 167 6.58 -19.47 8.63
C GLN A 167 6.01 -20.27 7.46
N THR A 168 6.87 -21.02 6.79
CA THR A 168 6.51 -21.83 5.62
C THR A 168 7.06 -23.23 5.75
N TRP A 169 6.28 -24.20 5.27
CA TRP A 169 6.65 -25.61 5.17
C TRP A 169 6.46 -26.08 3.74
N PRO A 170 7.34 -26.96 3.23
CA PRO A 170 7.14 -27.57 1.92
C PRO A 170 5.87 -28.44 1.95
N GLN A 171 5.18 -28.51 0.82
CA GLN A 171 4.11 -29.49 0.68
C GLN A 171 4.73 -30.88 0.47
N GLU A 172 4.51 -31.79 1.42
CA GLU A 172 4.83 -33.20 1.21
C GLU A 172 3.89 -33.75 0.13
N LYS A 173 4.45 -34.18 -1.01
CA LYS A 173 3.66 -34.86 -2.03
C LYS A 173 3.25 -36.23 -1.47
N PRO A 174 1.95 -36.59 -1.45
CA PRO A 174 1.58 -37.97 -1.20
C PRO A 174 2.22 -38.86 -2.26
N GLN A 175 2.86 -39.95 -1.81
CA GLN A 175 3.49 -40.96 -2.68
C GLN A 175 2.45 -41.72 -3.49
#